data_AF-A0A9W7DQ93-F1
#
_entry.id   AF-A0A9W7DQ93-F1
#
_cell.length_a   1.000
_cell.length_b   1.000
_cell.length_c   1.000
_cell.angle_alpha   90.00
_cell.angle_beta   90.00
_cell.angle_gamma   90.00
#
_symmetry.space_group_name_H-M   'P 1'
#
loop_
_entity.id
_entity.type
_entity.pdbx_description
1 polymer ?
#
loop_
_entity_poly.entity_id
_entity_poly.type
_entity_poly.pdbx_seq_one_letter_code
_entity_poly.pdbx_strand_id
1 'polypeptide(L)'
;MGKGGKGGVRVIQKGPKGMAGMAGKTPQEVQQTMMQDQMKAMMDIDEATKKSMMMVQVPENRSVEQRWPSSARLASVEAWQTIWPNNLDGRKTCKMGRKIKKEDAVTKPSCMDIHAALVKLGLRHVVQPYKFYPRDIESHWDNPGRIMVELVDDVTE
;
A
#
# COMPACT_ATOMS: atom_id res chain seq x y z
N MET A 1 -4.27 15.99 66.56
CA MET A 1 -4.95 17.15 65.92
C MET A 1 -4.02 17.73 64.87
N GLY A 2 -4.41 17.71 63.59
CA GLY A 2 -3.66 18.35 62.51
C GLY A 2 -4.51 18.39 61.25
N LYS A 3 -5.24 19.50 61.06
CA LYS A 3 -6.02 19.80 59.85
C LYS A 3 -5.11 20.52 58.85
N GLY A 4 -5.16 20.12 57.59
CA GLY A 4 -4.60 20.86 56.46
C GLY A 4 -4.52 19.96 55.23
N GLY A 5 -4.94 20.32 54.03
CA GLY A 5 -5.60 21.50 53.48
C GLY A 5 -5.89 21.13 52.03
N LYS A 6 -7.15 21.19 51.59
CA LYS A 6 -7.56 20.84 50.23
C LYS A 6 -7.19 21.97 49.28
N GLY A 7 -6.08 21.85 48.56
CA GLY A 7 -5.69 22.76 47.48
C GLY A 7 -6.23 22.27 46.14
N GLY A 8 -7.45 22.70 45.79
CA GLY A 8 -8.02 22.49 44.45
C GLY A 8 -7.37 23.45 43.45
N VAL A 9 -6.62 22.91 42.50
CA VAL A 9 -6.05 23.68 41.39
C VAL A 9 -7.16 24.03 40.41
N ARG A 10 -7.58 25.30 40.37
CA ARG A 10 -8.45 25.85 39.30
C ARG A 10 -7.63 25.98 38.02
N VAL A 11 -7.91 25.13 37.03
CA VAL A 11 -7.45 25.32 35.66
C VAL A 11 -8.25 26.48 35.06
N ILE A 12 -7.62 27.64 34.94
CA ILE A 12 -8.17 28.80 34.23
C ILE A 12 -8.04 28.49 32.73
N GLN A 13 -9.14 28.06 32.10
CA GLN A 13 -9.24 28.05 30.65
C GLN A 13 -9.12 29.50 30.14
N LYS A 14 -7.95 29.86 29.61
CA LYS A 14 -7.80 31.07 28.79
C LYS A 14 -8.42 30.76 27.43
N GLY A 15 -9.63 31.29 27.19
CA GLY A 15 -10.27 31.28 25.89
C GLY A 15 -9.43 32.04 24.83
N PRO A 16 -9.69 31.80 23.54
CA PRO A 16 -8.92 32.40 22.45
C PRO A 16 -9.05 33.93 22.48
N LYS A 17 -7.91 34.61 22.63
CA LYS A 17 -7.77 36.06 22.43
C LYS A 17 -7.86 36.34 20.93
N GLY A 18 -9.06 36.66 20.46
CA GLY A 18 -9.27 36.88 19.03
C GLY A 18 -10.50 37.70 18.69
N MET A 19 -10.88 38.70 19.48
CA MET A 19 -11.95 39.64 19.09
C MET A 19 -11.68 41.04 19.64
N ALA A 20 -10.68 41.72 19.09
CA ALA A 20 -10.47 43.16 19.25
C ALA A 20 -10.37 43.77 17.86
N GLY A 21 -11.50 43.88 17.16
CA GLY A 21 -11.50 44.44 15.79
C GLY A 21 -12.78 44.32 14.95
N MET A 22 -13.94 44.02 15.55
CA MET A 22 -15.20 43.91 14.80
C MET A 22 -16.31 44.74 15.46
N ALA A 23 -16.10 46.06 15.53
CA ALA A 23 -17.20 47.00 15.70
C ALA A 23 -17.60 47.50 14.31
N GLY A 24 -18.80 47.12 13.83
CA GLY A 24 -19.44 47.75 12.66
C GLY A 24 -19.55 46.95 11.36
N LYS A 25 -19.27 45.64 11.33
CA LYS A 25 -19.41 44.82 10.10
C LYS A 25 -20.75 44.09 10.07
N THR A 26 -21.40 44.09 8.91
CA THR A 26 -22.66 43.38 8.67
C THR A 26 -22.46 41.87 8.67
N PRO A 27 -23.49 41.05 8.97
CA PRO A 27 -23.35 39.59 9.03
C PRO A 27 -22.81 38.95 7.73
N GLN A 28 -23.11 39.57 6.58
CA GLN A 28 -22.61 39.11 5.27
C GLN A 28 -21.11 39.34 5.11
N GLU A 29 -20.57 40.46 5.61
CA GLU A 29 -19.14 40.77 5.54
C GLU A 29 -18.32 39.88 6.48
N VAL A 30 -18.90 39.48 7.63
CA VAL A 30 -18.28 38.50 8.53
C VAL A 30 -18.21 37.13 7.85
N GLN A 31 -19.26 36.73 7.13
CA GLN A 31 -19.27 35.46 6.39
C GLN A 31 -18.29 35.49 5.21
N GLN A 32 -18.17 36.63 4.53
CA GLN A 32 -17.25 36.80 3.41
C GLN A 32 -15.78 36.83 3.85
N THR A 33 -15.48 37.45 4.99
CA THR A 33 -14.12 37.45 5.57
C THR A 33 -13.73 36.07 6.10
N MET A 34 -14.66 35.34 6.73
CA MET A 34 -14.43 33.94 7.12
C MET A 34 -14.16 33.04 5.90
N MET A 35 -14.88 33.23 4.80
CA MET A 35 -14.61 32.50 3.54
C MET A 35 -13.24 32.87 2.94
N GLN A 36 -12.86 34.15 2.99
CA GLN A 36 -11.54 34.60 2.49
C GLN A 36 -10.39 34.05 3.33
N ASP A 37 -10.52 34.03 4.66
CA ASP A 37 -9.49 33.46 5.55
C ASP A 37 -9.36 31.95 5.37
N GLN A 38 -10.48 31.24 5.13
CA GLN A 38 -10.46 29.82 4.79
C GLN A 38 -9.79 29.55 3.44
N MET A 39 -10.07 30.35 2.41
CA MET A 39 -9.39 30.23 1.11
C MET A 39 -7.89 30.54 1.23
N LYS A 40 -7.52 31.55 2.01
CA LYS A 40 -6.11 31.93 2.21
C LYS A 40 -5.33 30.83 2.92
N ALA A 41 -5.89 30.23 3.98
CA ALA A 41 -5.29 29.08 4.66
C ALA A 41 -5.16 27.84 3.75
N MET A 42 -6.02 27.72 2.73
CA MET A 42 -5.95 26.65 1.73
C MET A 42 -4.93 26.94 0.61
N MET A 43 -4.58 28.22 0.38
CA MET A 43 -3.57 28.65 -0.59
C MET A 43 -2.15 28.74 -0.02
N ASP A 44 -2.01 28.95 1.30
CA ASP A 44 -0.72 28.99 2.03
C ASP A 44 -0.14 27.60 2.36
N ILE A 45 -0.61 26.54 1.68
CA ILE A 45 0.04 25.23 1.73
C ILE A 45 1.38 25.36 1.01
N ASP A 46 2.46 25.29 1.80
CA ASP A 46 3.85 25.41 1.37
C ASP A 46 4.13 24.63 0.06
N GLU A 47 4.90 25.23 -0.85
CA GLU A 47 5.18 24.68 -2.18
C GLU A 47 5.82 23.29 -2.07
N ALA A 48 6.57 23.04 -0.98
CA ALA A 48 7.11 21.72 -0.65
C ALA A 48 6.03 20.67 -0.34
N THR A 49 4.94 21.05 0.33
CA THR A 49 3.80 20.17 0.61
C THR A 49 2.99 19.89 -0.66
N LYS A 50 2.83 20.92 -1.52
CA LYS A 50 2.20 20.80 -2.84
C LYS A 50 3.00 19.87 -3.77
N LYS A 51 4.33 20.00 -3.76
CA LYS A 51 5.26 19.16 -4.51
C LYS A 51 5.34 17.73 -3.96
N SER A 52 5.24 17.56 -2.64
CA SER A 52 5.17 16.26 -1.98
C SER A 52 3.86 15.51 -2.27
N MET A 53 2.74 16.22 -2.43
CA MET A 53 1.47 15.62 -2.84
C MET A 53 1.41 15.30 -4.34
N MET A 54 2.15 16.04 -5.19
CA MET A 54 2.17 15.84 -6.65
C MET A 54 3.23 14.82 -7.14
N MET A 55 4.03 14.24 -6.25
CA MET A 55 5.08 13.27 -6.60
C MET A 55 4.85 11.89 -5.99
N VAL A 56 3.59 11.43 -5.91
CA VAL A 56 3.36 9.97 -5.93
C VAL A 56 3.47 9.56 -7.39
N GLN A 57 4.72 9.52 -7.88
CA GLN A 57 5.04 8.88 -9.15
C GLN A 57 4.69 7.41 -8.98
N VAL A 58 3.48 7.07 -9.40
CA VAL A 58 3.10 5.70 -9.65
C VAL A 58 3.90 5.27 -10.87
N PRO A 59 4.87 4.34 -10.76
CA PRO A 59 5.50 3.79 -11.94
C PRO A 59 4.43 3.05 -12.74
N GLU A 60 4.33 3.32 -14.03
CA GLU A 60 3.33 2.72 -14.92
C GLU A 60 3.49 1.19 -15.03
N ASN A 61 4.68 0.68 -14.68
CA ASN A 61 4.94 -0.74 -14.44
C ASN A 61 5.26 -0.98 -12.96
N ARG A 62 4.22 -1.03 -12.12
CA ARG A 62 4.28 -1.34 -10.69
C ARG A 62 4.62 -2.82 -10.39
N SER A 63 5.43 -3.47 -11.23
CA SER A 63 6.06 -4.73 -10.83
C SER A 63 7.12 -4.39 -9.81
N VAL A 64 7.05 -4.95 -8.59
CA VAL A 64 8.10 -4.80 -7.58
C VAL A 64 9.26 -5.67 -8.06
N GLU A 65 10.04 -5.13 -9.00
CA GLU A 65 11.30 -5.73 -9.40
C GLU A 65 12.28 -5.54 -8.24
N GLN A 66 12.52 -6.60 -7.46
CA GLN A 66 13.71 -6.64 -6.62
C GLN A 66 14.92 -6.37 -7.53
N ARG A 67 15.66 -5.29 -7.26
CA ARG A 67 16.79 -4.84 -8.09
C ARG A 67 18.01 -5.72 -7.83
N TRP A 68 18.15 -6.80 -8.58
CA TRP A 68 19.33 -7.67 -8.60
C TRP A 68 20.48 -7.05 -9.44
N PRO A 69 21.76 -7.36 -9.16
CA PRO A 69 22.90 -6.79 -9.89
C PRO A 69 22.85 -7.13 -11.39
N SER A 70 23.16 -6.13 -12.21
CA SER A 70 22.90 -6.09 -13.66
C SER A 70 23.59 -7.16 -14.50
N SER A 71 24.58 -7.87 -13.97
CA SER A 71 25.31 -8.93 -14.70
C SER A 71 24.50 -10.21 -14.87
N ALA A 72 23.49 -10.47 -14.05
CA ALA A 72 22.62 -11.65 -14.15
C ALA A 72 21.36 -11.40 -15.03
N ARG A 73 21.23 -10.21 -15.61
CA ARG A 73 19.99 -9.71 -16.25
C ARG A 73 19.69 -10.31 -17.64
N LEU A 74 20.60 -11.10 -18.20
CA LEU A 74 20.55 -11.55 -19.60
C LEU A 74 20.02 -12.96 -19.82
N ALA A 75 19.84 -13.76 -18.77
CA ALA A 75 18.91 -14.89 -18.86
C ALA A 75 17.51 -14.26 -19.00
N SER A 76 16.95 -14.29 -20.22
CA SER A 76 15.65 -13.70 -20.52
C SER A 76 14.64 -14.15 -19.47
N VAL A 77 13.95 -13.19 -18.85
CA VAL A 77 12.87 -13.44 -17.88
C VAL A 77 11.81 -14.39 -18.46
N GLU A 78 11.75 -14.54 -19.79
CA GLU A 78 10.89 -15.50 -20.49
C GLU A 78 11.19 -16.96 -20.16
N ALA A 79 12.42 -17.29 -19.78
CA ALA A 79 12.79 -18.65 -19.35
C ALA A 79 12.33 -18.97 -17.92
N TRP A 80 11.86 -17.98 -17.17
CA TRP A 80 11.49 -18.17 -15.77
C TRP A 80 10.15 -18.88 -15.63
N GLN A 81 10.06 -19.76 -14.63
CA GLN A 81 8.85 -20.52 -14.36
C GLN A 81 7.78 -19.60 -13.77
N THR A 82 6.60 -19.60 -14.39
CA THR A 82 5.46 -18.82 -13.89
C THR A 82 4.66 -19.61 -12.85
N ILE A 83 4.45 -18.98 -11.69
CA ILE A 83 3.61 -19.45 -10.59
C ILE A 83 2.41 -18.51 -10.44
N TRP A 84 1.22 -19.07 -10.53
CA TRP A 84 -0.04 -18.40 -10.24
C TRP A 84 -0.52 -18.78 -8.84
N PRO A 85 -1.15 -17.87 -8.08
CA PRO A 85 -1.77 -18.22 -6.80
C PRO A 85 -2.74 -19.41 -6.91
N ASN A 86 -3.53 -19.47 -8.00
CA ASN A 86 -4.45 -20.56 -8.29
C ASN A 86 -3.79 -21.95 -8.34
N ASN A 87 -2.49 -22.04 -8.63
CA ASN A 87 -1.78 -23.32 -8.66
C ASN A 87 -1.77 -23.99 -7.27
N LEU A 88 -1.75 -23.18 -6.21
CA LEU A 88 -1.60 -23.61 -4.82
C LEU A 88 -2.91 -23.53 -4.02
N ASP A 89 -3.98 -22.98 -4.60
CA ASP A 89 -5.25 -22.74 -3.92
C ASP A 89 -6.06 -24.05 -3.74
N GLY A 90 -6.28 -24.45 -2.49
CA GLY A 90 -7.02 -25.65 -2.11
C GLY A 90 -8.54 -25.53 -2.28
N ARG A 91 -9.08 -24.31 -2.36
CA ARG A 91 -10.51 -24.08 -2.65
C ARG A 91 -10.84 -24.27 -4.13
N LYS A 92 -9.85 -24.08 -5.00
CA LYS A 92 -10.03 -24.20 -6.46
C LYS A 92 -9.81 -25.63 -6.89
N THR A 93 -10.52 -26.07 -7.92
CA THR A 93 -10.36 -27.42 -8.50
C THR A 93 -9.19 -27.48 -9.49
N CYS A 94 -8.78 -28.68 -9.92
CA CYS A 94 -7.75 -28.81 -10.95
C CYS A 94 -8.15 -28.13 -12.27
N LYS A 95 -9.45 -28.15 -12.62
CA LYS A 95 -9.98 -27.44 -13.80
C LYS A 95 -9.82 -25.92 -13.68
N MET A 96 -9.93 -25.40 -12.47
CA MET A 96 -9.75 -23.97 -12.15
C MET A 96 -8.28 -23.60 -11.90
N GLY A 97 -7.33 -24.52 -12.09
CA GLY A 97 -5.91 -24.21 -12.09
C GLY A 97 -5.07 -24.80 -10.97
N ARG A 98 -5.66 -25.46 -9.97
CA ARG A 98 -4.89 -26.12 -8.93
C ARG A 98 -3.98 -27.19 -9.53
N LYS A 99 -2.68 -27.14 -9.22
CA LYS A 99 -1.67 -28.08 -9.72
C LYS A 99 -1.21 -29.09 -8.67
N ILE A 100 -1.42 -28.80 -7.40
CA ILE A 100 -1.01 -29.65 -6.27
C ILE A 100 -2.19 -30.48 -5.72
N LYS A 101 -1.85 -31.51 -4.94
CA LYS A 101 -2.84 -32.31 -4.20
C LYS A 101 -3.58 -31.42 -3.21
N LYS A 102 -4.82 -31.78 -2.88
CA LYS A 102 -5.66 -30.99 -1.98
C LYS A 102 -5.10 -30.93 -0.55
N GLU A 103 -4.41 -31.99 -0.13
CA GLU A 103 -3.78 -32.11 1.19
C GLU A 103 -2.62 -31.12 1.39
N ASP A 104 -1.85 -30.88 0.33
CA ASP A 104 -0.70 -29.96 0.34
C ASP A 104 -1.11 -28.51 0.00
N ALA A 105 -2.38 -28.28 -0.32
CA ALA A 105 -2.87 -27.01 -0.82
C ALA A 105 -3.19 -26.01 0.29
N VAL A 106 -2.93 -24.73 0.01
CA VAL A 106 -3.17 -23.63 0.95
C VAL A 106 -4.56 -23.04 0.68
N THR A 107 -5.27 -22.63 1.74
CA THR A 107 -6.65 -22.15 1.61
C THR A 107 -6.81 -20.89 0.75
N LYS A 108 -6.02 -19.84 0.93
CA LYS A 108 -5.91 -18.67 0.03
C LYS A 108 -4.45 -18.27 -0.06
N PRO A 109 -3.69 -18.73 -1.05
CA PRO A 109 -2.36 -18.18 -1.27
C PRO A 109 -2.50 -16.81 -1.92
N SER A 110 -1.93 -15.74 -1.35
CA SER A 110 -1.78 -14.47 -2.07
C SER A 110 -0.45 -14.42 -2.83
N CYS A 111 -0.37 -13.53 -3.82
CA CYS A 111 0.90 -13.25 -4.51
C CYS A 111 2.00 -12.84 -3.51
N MET A 112 1.65 -12.10 -2.45
CA MET A 112 2.60 -11.68 -1.42
C MET A 112 3.04 -12.83 -0.51
N ASP A 113 2.18 -13.80 -0.22
CA ASP A 113 2.55 -14.98 0.58
C ASP A 113 3.59 -15.84 -0.15
N ILE A 114 3.39 -16.02 -1.46
CA ILE A 114 4.34 -16.77 -2.29
C ILE A 114 5.66 -16.00 -2.42
N HIS A 115 5.62 -14.67 -2.58
CA HIS A 115 6.82 -13.83 -2.52
C HIS A 115 7.58 -14.03 -1.20
N ALA A 116 6.90 -13.95 -0.06
CA ALA A 116 7.51 -14.15 1.26
C ALA A 116 8.14 -15.55 1.41
N ALA A 117 7.50 -16.59 0.87
CA ALA A 117 8.05 -17.94 0.86
C ALA A 117 9.32 -18.04 -0.02
N LEU A 118 9.30 -17.46 -1.23
CA LEU A 118 10.45 -17.47 -2.14
C LEU A 118 11.64 -16.67 -1.59
N VAL A 119 11.37 -15.55 -0.90
CA VAL A 119 12.40 -14.77 -0.18
C VAL A 119 13.06 -15.64 0.90
N LYS A 120 12.27 -16.40 1.67
CA LYS A 120 12.81 -17.31 2.70
C LYS A 120 13.65 -18.44 2.11
N LEU A 121 13.30 -18.90 0.91
CA LEU A 121 14.05 -19.93 0.17
C LEU A 121 15.28 -19.36 -0.54
N GLY A 122 15.48 -18.04 -0.57
CA GLY A 122 16.60 -17.41 -1.27
C GLY A 122 16.52 -17.51 -2.80
N LEU A 123 15.33 -17.77 -3.35
CA LEU A 123 15.13 -17.92 -4.79
C LEU A 123 14.93 -16.57 -5.48
N ARG A 124 15.57 -16.39 -6.63
CA ARG A 124 15.38 -15.21 -7.48
C ARG A 124 14.00 -15.26 -8.13
N HIS A 125 13.23 -14.19 -7.95
CA HIS A 125 11.88 -14.11 -8.48
C HIS A 125 11.45 -12.66 -8.73
N VAL A 126 10.44 -12.51 -9.58
CA VAL A 126 9.83 -11.23 -9.96
C VAL A 126 8.32 -11.32 -9.74
N VAL A 127 7.78 -10.31 -9.05
CA VAL A 127 6.35 -10.22 -8.76
C VAL A 127 5.67 -9.32 -9.80
N GLN A 128 4.64 -9.84 -10.44
CA GLN A 128 3.81 -9.11 -11.41
C GLN A 128 2.36 -9.03 -10.90
N PRO A 129 2.03 -8.03 -10.07
CA PRO A 129 0.76 -7.99 -9.34
C PRO A 129 -0.47 -7.69 -10.22
N TYR A 130 -0.28 -7.12 -11.41
CA TYR A 130 -1.38 -6.71 -12.31
C TYR A 130 -1.70 -7.75 -13.40
N LYS A 131 -1.23 -8.99 -13.24
CA LYS A 131 -1.48 -10.08 -14.19
C LYS A 131 -2.62 -10.95 -13.70
N PHE A 132 -3.45 -11.41 -14.62
CA PHE A 132 -4.66 -12.17 -14.31
C PHE A 132 -4.57 -13.59 -14.84
N TYR A 133 -5.11 -14.53 -14.06
CA TYR A 133 -5.10 -15.93 -14.44
C TYR A 133 -6.22 -16.24 -15.44
N PRO A 134 -5.94 -16.71 -16.67
CA PRO A 134 -6.97 -16.78 -17.72
C PRO A 134 -8.12 -17.77 -17.45
N ARG A 135 -7.87 -18.84 -16.68
CA ARG A 135 -8.86 -19.90 -16.43
C ARG A 135 -9.84 -19.58 -15.30
N ASP A 136 -9.59 -18.55 -14.51
CA ASP A 136 -10.44 -18.19 -13.37
C ASP A 136 -10.73 -16.68 -13.38
N ILE A 137 -11.95 -16.33 -13.80
CA ILE A 137 -12.41 -14.94 -13.90
C ILE A 137 -12.58 -14.32 -12.51
N GLU A 138 -12.92 -15.11 -11.48
CA GLU A 138 -13.09 -14.60 -10.11
C GLU A 138 -11.75 -14.10 -9.54
N SER A 139 -10.67 -14.81 -9.86
CA SER A 139 -9.32 -14.44 -9.44
C SER A 139 -8.83 -13.11 -10.03
N HIS A 140 -9.49 -12.58 -11.07
CA HIS A 140 -9.12 -11.28 -11.65
C HIS A 140 -9.33 -10.14 -10.65
N TRP A 141 -10.33 -10.28 -9.78
CA TRP A 141 -10.71 -9.27 -8.80
C TRP A 141 -10.26 -9.62 -7.39
N ASP A 142 -10.33 -10.90 -7.01
CA ASP A 142 -10.09 -11.33 -5.63
C ASP A 142 -8.60 -11.51 -5.30
N ASN A 143 -7.79 -11.96 -6.27
CA ASN A 143 -6.38 -12.27 -6.03
C ASN A 143 -5.55 -12.18 -7.32
N PRO A 144 -5.36 -10.95 -7.85
CA PRO A 144 -4.56 -10.75 -9.03
C PRO A 144 -3.07 -10.94 -8.73
N GLY A 145 -2.34 -11.32 -9.77
CA GLY A 145 -0.88 -11.38 -9.76
C GLY A 145 -0.33 -12.73 -10.18
N ARG A 146 0.91 -12.69 -10.65
CA ARG A 146 1.75 -13.88 -10.87
C ARG A 146 3.16 -13.61 -10.40
N ILE A 147 3.89 -14.69 -10.17
CA ILE A 147 5.30 -14.64 -9.82
C ILE A 147 6.07 -15.44 -10.84
N MET A 148 7.19 -14.91 -11.28
CA MET A 148 8.12 -15.59 -12.15
C MET A 148 9.33 -15.96 -11.31
N VAL A 149 9.72 -17.22 -11.32
CA VAL A 149 10.82 -17.76 -10.52
C VAL A 149 11.89 -18.28 -11.45
N GLU A 150 13.13 -17.90 -11.18
CA GLU A 150 14.28 -18.44 -11.86
C GLU A 150 14.60 -19.81 -11.27
N LEU A 151 14.32 -20.85 -12.05
CA LEU A 151 14.81 -22.18 -11.75
C LEU A 151 16.20 -22.28 -12.36
N VAL A 152 17.19 -22.54 -11.54
CA VAL A 152 18.48 -22.99 -12.04
C VAL A 152 18.27 -24.45 -12.41
N ASP A 153 18.47 -24.81 -13.67
CA ASP A 153 18.48 -26.22 -14.04
C ASP A 153 19.60 -26.89 -13.24
N ASP A 154 19.24 -27.85 -12.38
CA ASP A 154 20.22 -28.74 -11.76
C ASP A 154 20.77 -29.64 -12.89
N VAL A 155 21.72 -29.12 -13.66
CA VAL A 155 22.49 -29.89 -14.62
C VAL A 155 23.55 -30.67 -13.83
N THR A 156 23.16 -31.92 -13.54
CA THR A 156 24.00 -33.12 -13.37
C THR A 156 25.12 -33.11 -12.33
N GLU A 157 24.92 -33.88 -11.26
CA GLU A 157 25.89 -34.91 -10.81
C GLU A 157 25.14 -36.21 -10.46
#